data_AF-A0A1I5AMB2-F1
#
_entry.id   AF-A0A1I5AMB2-F1
#
_cell.length_a   1.000
_cell.length_b   1.000
_cell.length_c   1.000
_cell.angle_alpha   90.00
_cell.angle_beta   90.00
_cell.angle_gamma   90.00
#
_symmetry.space_group_name_H-M   'P 1'
#
loop_
_entity.id
_entity.type
_entity.pdbx_description
1 polymer ?
#
loop_
_entity_poly.entity_id
_entity_poly.type
_entity_poly.pdbx_seq_one_letter_code
_entity_poly.pdbx_strand_id
1 'polypeptide(L)'
;MEQTGKEPVVKLHEVPAPRHADKTTSGTEPGISITPAGGQGDTAADGATDAQALDIKHESKTTSAIYETLDHATQVWLSRFTHGLSPAALMGAWFDWATHMAAAPGKQLHLVEKANEKARRHIRYALACAGKVENDEPCIEPLPQDHRFRDDAWKMKPFNVIHQGFLQQQQWWHNVVTGVPGVSAQHERELQFLTRQILDMVSPSNFPWTNPEVLRKTRDTGGLNFVRGAQNYLQDLQNAMAGAVPDGADSF
;
A
#
# COMPACT_ATOMS: atom_id res chain seq x y z
N MET A 1 5.31 -15.64 50.14
CA MET A 1 4.01 -15.64 49.44
C MET A 1 3.82 -14.25 48.90
N GLU A 2 4.32 -14.05 47.69
CA GLU A 2 4.55 -12.72 47.11
C GLU A 2 3.49 -12.45 46.04
N GLN A 3 2.84 -11.29 46.18
CA GLN A 3 1.81 -10.77 45.29
C GLN A 3 2.45 -10.37 43.96
N THR A 4 1.89 -10.82 42.84
CA THR A 4 2.09 -10.17 41.54
C THR A 4 0.74 -9.74 41.00
N GLY A 5 0.55 -8.42 41.01
CA GLY A 5 -0.66 -7.73 40.59
C GLY A 5 -0.91 -7.87 39.10
N LYS A 6 -2.17 -8.13 38.77
CA LYS A 6 -2.72 -7.95 37.43
C LYS A 6 -2.83 -6.45 37.13
N GLU A 7 -2.13 -5.97 36.11
CA GLU A 7 -2.42 -4.66 35.52
C GLU A 7 -3.76 -4.70 34.75
N PRO A 8 -4.62 -3.67 34.87
CA PRO A 8 -5.88 -3.61 34.16
C PRO A 8 -5.74 -3.03 32.75
N VAL A 9 -6.45 -3.66 31.81
CA VAL A 9 -6.64 -3.26 30.42
C VAL A 9 -7.31 -1.88 30.36
N VAL A 10 -6.60 -0.88 29.84
CA VAL A 10 -7.13 0.46 29.58
C VAL A 10 -8.03 0.41 28.34
N LYS A 11 -9.34 0.65 28.53
CA LYS A 11 -10.30 0.90 27.45
C LYS A 11 -10.07 2.30 26.88
N LEU A 12 -9.68 2.39 25.62
CA LEU A 12 -9.62 3.67 24.89
C LEU A 12 -11.02 4.20 24.63
N HIS A 13 -11.23 5.45 25.05
CA HIS A 13 -12.43 6.26 24.87
C HIS A 13 -12.68 6.57 23.38
N GLU A 14 -13.96 6.52 22.96
CA GLU A 14 -14.42 6.99 21.65
C GLU A 14 -14.20 8.50 21.48
N VAL A 15 -13.71 8.89 20.31
CA VAL A 15 -13.54 10.30 19.88
C VAL A 15 -14.74 10.68 18.99
N PRO A 16 -15.47 11.78 19.25
CA PRO A 16 -16.66 12.13 18.47
C PRO A 16 -16.32 12.88 17.18
N ALA A 17 -17.15 12.66 16.15
CA ALA A 17 -17.06 13.25 14.81
C ALA A 17 -17.28 14.78 14.78
N PRO A 18 -16.69 15.51 13.81
CA PRO A 18 -16.90 16.95 13.67
C PRO A 18 -18.24 17.27 12.99
N ARG A 19 -18.92 18.30 13.52
CA ARG A 19 -20.21 18.83 13.04
C ARG A 19 -20.03 19.73 11.81
N HIS A 20 -20.99 19.64 10.89
CA HIS A 20 -21.19 20.57 9.78
C HIS A 20 -21.47 22.00 10.28
N ALA A 21 -20.83 22.98 9.65
CA ALA A 21 -21.18 24.40 9.77
C ALA A 21 -21.57 24.93 8.38
N ASP A 22 -22.86 25.15 8.21
CA ASP A 22 -23.46 25.99 7.18
C ASP A 22 -23.33 27.46 7.60
N LYS A 23 -23.05 28.36 6.65
CA LYS A 23 -23.25 29.82 6.77
C LYS A 23 -23.18 30.48 5.40
N THR A 24 -24.36 30.62 4.81
CA THR A 24 -24.76 31.71 3.92
C THR A 24 -24.50 33.09 4.55
N THR A 25 -23.88 34.02 3.83
CA THR A 25 -24.20 35.47 3.91
C THR A 25 -23.78 36.21 2.63
N SER A 26 -24.78 36.83 2.02
CA SER A 26 -24.74 37.89 1.00
C SER A 26 -24.24 39.21 1.59
N GLY A 27 -23.61 40.07 0.77
CA GLY A 27 -23.43 41.49 1.11
C GLY A 27 -22.31 42.25 0.38
N THR A 28 -22.66 42.83 -0.78
CA THR A 28 -22.43 44.24 -1.21
C THR A 28 -21.01 44.85 -1.26
N GLU A 29 -20.62 45.26 -2.47
CA GLU A 29 -19.50 46.17 -2.82
C GLU A 29 -19.62 47.57 -2.18
N PRO A 30 -18.53 48.35 -2.19
CA PRO A 30 -18.53 49.47 -3.15
C PRO A 30 -17.19 49.66 -3.87
N GLY A 31 -17.31 50.17 -5.11
CA GLY A 31 -16.23 50.27 -6.07
C GLY A 31 -15.27 51.45 -5.89
N ILE A 32 -14.22 51.42 -6.70
CA ILE A 32 -13.36 52.56 -7.00
C ILE A 32 -13.22 52.64 -8.51
N SER A 33 -13.76 53.75 -9.04
CA SER A 33 -13.67 54.19 -10.43
C SER A 33 -12.33 54.86 -10.67
N ILE A 34 -11.57 54.43 -11.69
CA ILE A 34 -10.47 55.20 -12.24
C ILE A 34 -10.60 55.22 -13.76
N THR A 35 -10.97 56.39 -14.27
CA THR A 35 -11.06 56.75 -15.69
C THR A 35 -9.65 56.99 -16.26
N PRO A 36 -9.30 56.50 -17.47
CA PRO A 36 -8.19 57.06 -18.22
C PRO A 36 -8.68 58.07 -19.26
N ALA A 37 -7.94 59.17 -19.35
CA ALA A 37 -8.12 60.26 -20.30
C ALA A 37 -7.79 59.81 -21.73
N GLY A 38 -8.49 60.40 -22.70
CA GLY A 38 -8.36 60.12 -24.13
C GLY A 38 -7.05 60.59 -24.74
N GLY A 39 -6.64 59.86 -25.78
CA GLY A 39 -5.63 60.25 -26.76
C GLY A 39 -6.07 59.70 -28.12
N GLN A 40 -6.51 60.61 -28.99
CA GLN A 40 -6.94 60.32 -30.36
C GLN A 40 -5.72 60.27 -31.28
N GLY A 41 -5.60 59.20 -32.06
CA GLY A 41 -4.60 59.06 -33.12
C GLY A 41 -5.13 58.06 -34.15
N ASP A 42 -5.54 58.57 -35.29
CA ASP A 42 -5.98 57.80 -36.46
C ASP A 42 -4.91 56.82 -36.92
N THR A 43 -5.29 55.59 -37.28
CA THR A 43 -4.85 54.91 -38.51
C THR A 43 -5.60 53.58 -38.67
N ALA A 44 -6.13 53.38 -39.87
CA ALA A 44 -6.84 52.19 -40.29
C ALA A 44 -5.91 50.95 -40.37
N ALA A 45 -6.32 49.85 -39.73
CA ALA A 45 -5.96 48.47 -40.08
C ALA A 45 -6.88 47.51 -39.32
N ASP A 46 -8.12 47.42 -39.79
CA ASP A 46 -9.20 46.60 -39.23
C ASP A 46 -9.14 45.17 -39.81
N GLY A 47 -9.30 44.14 -38.95
CA GLY A 47 -9.77 42.82 -39.37
C GLY A 47 -8.91 41.57 -39.12
N ALA A 48 -7.59 41.67 -38.82
CA ALA A 48 -6.73 40.47 -38.73
C ALA A 48 -6.31 40.04 -37.31
N THR A 49 -6.46 40.92 -36.30
CA THR A 49 -5.80 40.76 -34.99
C THR A 49 -6.65 40.07 -33.93
N ASP A 50 -7.98 40.27 -33.94
CA ASP A 50 -8.86 39.70 -32.92
C ASP A 50 -9.13 38.22 -33.12
N ALA A 51 -9.25 37.77 -34.37
CA ALA A 51 -9.39 36.35 -34.70
C ALA A 51 -8.13 35.57 -34.31
N GLN A 52 -6.94 36.11 -34.60
CA GLN A 52 -5.66 35.50 -34.23
C GLN A 52 -5.41 35.52 -32.71
N ALA A 53 -5.81 36.58 -32.00
CA ALA A 53 -5.67 36.65 -30.55
C ALA A 53 -6.65 35.71 -29.81
N LEU A 54 -7.85 35.49 -30.35
CA LEU A 54 -8.80 34.50 -29.85
C LEU A 54 -8.33 33.07 -30.12
N ASP A 55 -7.77 32.82 -31.31
CA ASP A 55 -7.22 31.52 -31.72
C ASP A 55 -6.02 31.14 -30.85
N ILE A 56 -5.06 32.04 -30.63
CA ILE A 56 -3.90 31.81 -29.74
C ILE A 56 -4.33 31.58 -28.28
N LYS A 57 -5.35 32.29 -27.77
CA LYS A 57 -5.89 32.05 -26.42
C LYS A 57 -6.62 30.70 -26.31
N HIS A 58 -7.31 30.29 -27.37
CA HIS A 58 -8.05 29.03 -27.40
C HIS A 58 -7.09 27.85 -27.57
N GLU A 59 -6.07 28.00 -28.40
CA GLU A 59 -4.99 27.03 -28.61
C GLU A 59 -4.13 26.89 -27.35
N SER A 60 -3.80 27.99 -26.66
CA SER A 60 -3.11 27.99 -25.37
C SER A 60 -3.93 27.31 -24.26
N LYS A 61 -5.24 27.57 -24.17
CA LYS A 61 -6.13 26.89 -23.21
C LYS A 61 -6.29 25.41 -23.50
N THR A 62 -6.45 25.05 -24.78
CA THR A 62 -6.62 23.66 -25.22
C THR A 62 -5.34 22.86 -24.96
N THR A 63 -4.18 23.47 -25.23
CA THR A 63 -2.86 22.87 -24.99
C THR A 63 -2.60 22.73 -23.48
N SER A 64 -2.93 23.73 -22.66
CA SER A 64 -2.86 23.66 -21.19
C SER A 64 -3.77 22.56 -20.62
N ALA A 65 -4.99 22.42 -21.14
CA ALA A 65 -5.92 21.38 -20.72
C ALA A 65 -5.44 19.96 -21.09
N ILE A 66 -4.79 19.80 -22.25
CA ILE A 66 -4.17 18.53 -22.66
C ILE A 66 -3.01 18.18 -21.72
N TYR A 67 -2.19 19.15 -21.30
CA TYR A 67 -1.11 18.90 -20.35
C TYR A 67 -1.63 18.57 -18.94
N GLU A 68 -2.59 19.33 -18.42
CA GLU A 68 -3.19 19.06 -17.11
C GLU A 68 -3.88 17.69 -17.07
N THR A 69 -4.58 17.30 -18.13
CA THR A 69 -5.18 15.97 -18.22
C THR A 69 -4.15 14.85 -18.32
N LEU A 70 -3.02 15.07 -19.01
CA LEU A 70 -1.91 14.12 -19.07
C LEU A 70 -1.26 13.94 -17.69
N ASP A 71 -1.03 15.04 -16.97
CA ASP A 71 -0.46 15.03 -15.63
C ASP A 71 -1.40 14.36 -14.62
N HIS A 72 -2.68 14.71 -14.63
CA HIS A 72 -3.70 14.05 -13.79
C HIS A 72 -3.86 12.57 -14.14
N ALA A 73 -3.88 12.20 -15.43
CA ALA A 73 -3.94 10.80 -15.85
C ALA A 73 -2.70 10.02 -15.39
N THR A 74 -1.51 10.62 -15.48
CA THR A 74 -0.26 10.03 -15.00
C THR A 74 -0.29 9.83 -13.48
N GLN A 75 -0.77 10.82 -12.72
CA GLN A 75 -0.93 10.72 -11.26
C GLN A 75 -2.01 9.71 -10.85
N VAL A 76 -3.11 9.60 -11.59
CA VAL A 76 -4.16 8.60 -11.38
C VAL A 76 -3.64 7.19 -11.73
N TRP A 77 -2.86 7.05 -12.78
CA TRP A 77 -2.28 5.77 -13.17
C TRP A 77 -1.18 5.31 -12.20
N LEU A 78 -0.34 6.23 -11.73
CA LEU A 78 0.68 5.97 -10.70
C LEU A 78 0.08 5.67 -9.32
N SER A 79 -1.00 6.35 -8.94
CA SER A 79 -1.69 6.06 -7.67
C SER A 79 -2.42 4.72 -7.71
N ARG A 80 -2.92 4.27 -8.87
CA ARG A 80 -3.47 2.90 -9.01
C ARG A 80 -2.41 1.82 -8.80
N PHE A 81 -1.16 2.07 -9.19
CA PHE A 81 -0.05 1.13 -8.97
C PHE A 81 0.26 0.90 -7.48
N THR A 82 0.10 1.93 -6.66
CA THR A 82 0.40 1.94 -5.21
C THR A 82 -0.87 1.91 -4.35
N HIS A 83 -2.04 1.60 -4.94
CA HIS A 83 -3.34 1.59 -4.26
C HIS A 83 -3.71 2.91 -3.56
N GLY A 84 -3.28 4.06 -4.11
CA GLY A 84 -3.72 5.40 -3.72
C GLY A 84 -2.60 6.34 -3.26
N LEU A 85 -1.35 5.89 -3.18
CA LEU A 85 -0.21 6.71 -2.73
C LEU A 85 0.64 7.21 -3.90
N SER A 86 0.77 8.53 -4.12
CA SER A 86 1.66 8.98 -5.20
C SER A 86 3.11 8.51 -4.97
N PRO A 87 3.88 8.14 -6.02
CA PRO A 87 5.28 7.76 -5.83
C PRO A 87 6.13 8.83 -5.16
N ALA A 88 5.80 10.11 -5.37
CA ALA A 88 6.45 11.22 -4.69
C ALA A 88 6.19 11.18 -3.17
N ALA A 89 4.95 10.90 -2.74
CA ALA A 89 4.62 10.74 -1.33
C ALA A 89 5.37 9.55 -0.71
N LEU A 90 5.43 8.42 -1.41
CA LEU A 90 6.19 7.25 -0.96
C LEU A 90 7.69 7.53 -0.83
N MET A 91 8.28 8.23 -1.80
CA MET A 91 9.68 8.65 -1.70
C MET A 91 9.88 9.57 -0.49
N GLY A 92 8.99 10.54 -0.28
CA GLY A 92 9.01 11.41 0.90
C GLY A 92 8.96 10.63 2.21
N ALA A 93 8.02 9.70 2.34
CA ALA A 93 7.89 8.84 3.51
C ALA A 93 9.13 7.97 3.75
N TRP A 94 9.69 7.41 2.67
CA TRP A 94 10.93 6.64 2.76
C TRP A 94 12.12 7.49 3.19
N PHE A 95 12.30 8.70 2.64
CA PHE A 95 13.38 9.60 3.01
C PHE A 95 13.26 10.06 4.47
N ASP A 96 12.05 10.41 4.92
CA ASP A 96 11.76 10.78 6.30
C ASP A 96 12.14 9.64 7.25
N TRP A 97 11.63 8.43 6.98
CA TRP A 97 11.96 7.24 7.76
C TRP A 97 13.44 6.91 7.74
N ALA A 98 14.11 6.96 6.59
CA ALA A 98 15.52 6.61 6.47
C ALA A 98 16.40 7.57 7.29
N THR A 99 16.11 8.86 7.23
CA THR A 99 16.81 9.90 8.00
C THR A 99 16.65 9.66 9.50
N HIS A 100 15.41 9.47 9.96
CA HIS A 100 15.11 9.27 11.37
C HIS A 100 15.62 7.93 11.91
N MET A 101 15.52 6.86 11.12
CA MET A 101 16.08 5.55 11.45
C MET A 101 17.61 5.61 11.57
N ALA A 102 18.29 6.30 10.66
CA ALA A 102 19.75 6.48 10.70
C ALA A 102 20.19 7.26 11.96
N ALA A 103 19.40 8.25 12.38
CA ALA A 103 19.65 9.05 13.58
C ALA A 103 19.19 8.37 14.90
N ALA A 104 18.63 7.15 14.85
CA ALA A 104 18.07 6.46 16.01
C ALA A 104 18.85 5.18 16.40
N PRO A 105 20.06 5.29 16.98
CA PRO A 105 20.88 4.12 17.33
C PRO A 105 20.22 3.17 18.35
N GLY A 106 19.41 3.69 19.28
CA GLY A 106 18.64 2.87 20.21
C GLY A 106 17.59 1.99 19.51
N LYS A 107 16.90 2.54 18.51
CA LYS A 107 15.95 1.78 17.68
C LYS A 107 16.67 0.70 16.88
N GLN A 108 17.83 1.02 16.30
CA GLN A 108 18.64 0.06 15.55
C GLN A 108 19.09 -1.11 16.43
N LEU A 109 19.63 -0.85 17.62
CA LEU A 109 20.03 -1.90 18.58
C LEU A 109 18.84 -2.79 18.98
N HIS A 110 17.69 -2.17 19.26
CA HIS A 110 16.47 -2.91 19.57
C HIS A 110 16.02 -3.83 18.41
N LEU A 111 16.12 -3.36 17.16
CA LEU A 111 15.80 -4.15 15.98
C LEU A 111 16.76 -5.33 15.78
N VAL A 112 18.05 -5.13 16.05
CA VAL A 112 19.08 -6.19 16.02
C VAL A 112 18.82 -7.23 17.10
N GLU A 113 18.49 -6.80 18.32
CA GLU A 113 18.12 -7.72 19.40
C GLU A 113 16.91 -8.57 19.00
N LYS A 114 15.85 -7.95 18.48
CA LYS A 114 14.65 -8.64 18.00
C LYS A 114 14.94 -9.58 16.83
N ALA A 115 15.81 -9.18 15.90
CA ALA A 115 16.25 -10.04 14.80
C ALA A 115 16.97 -11.29 15.33
N ASN A 116 17.91 -11.11 16.26
CA ASN A 116 18.65 -12.20 16.88
C ASN A 116 17.76 -13.16 17.68
N GLU A 117 16.79 -12.63 18.42
CA GLU A 117 15.78 -13.40 19.16
C GLU A 117 14.98 -14.32 18.21
N LYS A 118 14.50 -13.76 17.10
CA LYS A 118 13.76 -14.48 16.05
C LYS A 118 14.64 -15.50 15.32
N ALA A 119 15.85 -15.12 14.90
CA ALA A 119 16.78 -16.00 14.22
C ALA A 119 17.09 -17.24 15.07
N ARG A 120 17.34 -17.08 16.37
CA ARG A 120 17.60 -18.21 17.29
C ARG A 120 16.40 -19.14 17.41
N ARG A 121 15.18 -18.59 17.56
CA ARG A 121 13.94 -19.39 17.57
C ARG A 121 13.77 -20.17 16.28
N HIS A 122 13.92 -19.49 15.14
CA HIS A 122 13.75 -20.09 13.83
C HIS A 122 14.77 -21.21 13.56
N ILE A 123 16.05 -20.99 13.88
CA ILE A 123 17.10 -22.02 13.77
C ILE A 123 16.77 -23.23 14.66
N ARG A 124 16.36 -23.00 15.91
CA ARG A 124 15.97 -24.08 16.82
C ARG A 124 14.80 -24.90 16.26
N TYR A 125 13.77 -24.21 15.76
CA TYR A 125 12.61 -24.87 15.14
C TYR A 125 12.99 -25.66 13.89
N ALA A 126 13.84 -25.11 13.02
CA ALA A 126 14.35 -25.82 11.85
C ALA A 126 15.15 -27.08 12.25
N LEU A 127 15.98 -26.99 13.29
CA LEU A 127 16.73 -28.13 13.84
C LEU A 127 15.81 -29.20 14.44
N ALA A 128 14.77 -28.79 15.16
CA ALA A 128 13.78 -29.73 15.69
C ALA A 128 12.97 -30.40 14.58
N CYS A 129 12.61 -29.64 13.54
CA CYS A 129 12.00 -30.20 12.33
C CYS A 129 12.93 -31.21 11.64
N ALA A 130 14.25 -31.01 11.69
CA ALA A 130 15.23 -31.97 11.21
C ALA A 130 15.48 -33.15 12.16
N GLY A 131 14.76 -33.25 13.29
CA GLY A 131 14.93 -34.31 14.30
C GLY A 131 16.24 -34.20 15.10
N LYS A 132 16.85 -33.01 15.14
CA LYS A 132 18.13 -32.75 15.82
C LYS A 132 17.98 -32.21 17.24
N VAL A 133 16.79 -31.74 17.60
CA VAL A 133 16.46 -31.13 18.91
C VAL A 133 15.03 -31.49 19.29
N GLU A 134 14.75 -31.73 20.57
CA GLU A 134 13.39 -31.87 21.09
C GLU A 134 12.78 -30.48 21.34
N ASN A 135 11.88 -30.03 20.44
CA ASN A 135 10.87 -28.97 20.63
C ASN A 135 10.24 -28.64 19.25
N ASP A 136 9.00 -29.04 19.02
CA ASP A 136 8.26 -28.85 17.77
C ASP A 136 7.18 -27.75 17.82
N GLU A 137 7.15 -26.94 18.88
CA GLU A 137 6.17 -25.86 19.00
C GLU A 137 6.39 -24.79 17.92
N PRO A 138 5.32 -24.31 17.25
CA PRO A 138 5.41 -23.20 16.31
C PRO A 138 6.13 -21.98 16.92
N CYS A 139 7.04 -21.37 16.16
CA CYS A 139 7.74 -20.16 16.60
C CYS A 139 6.80 -18.96 16.74
N ILE A 140 5.75 -18.94 15.93
CA ILE A 140 4.77 -17.87 15.84
C ILE A 140 3.47 -18.42 15.24
N GLU A 141 2.34 -17.99 15.77
CA GLU A 141 1.04 -18.26 15.17
C GLU A 141 0.71 -17.16 14.14
N PRO A 142 0.08 -17.51 12.99
CA PRO A 142 -0.47 -16.52 12.09
C PRO A 142 -1.43 -15.56 12.83
N LEU A 143 -1.51 -14.33 12.35
CA LEU A 143 -2.56 -13.42 12.83
C LEU A 143 -3.95 -14.01 12.50
N PRO A 144 -4.99 -13.81 13.32
CA PRO A 144 -6.32 -14.39 13.07
C PRO A 144 -6.90 -14.08 11.68
N GLN A 145 -6.54 -12.92 11.12
CA GLN A 145 -6.92 -12.48 9.79
C GLN A 145 -6.05 -13.05 8.65
N ASP A 146 -4.89 -13.64 8.93
CA ASP A 146 -4.02 -14.22 7.91
C ASP A 146 -4.48 -15.64 7.57
N HIS A 147 -5.31 -15.76 6.54
CA HIS A 147 -5.89 -17.03 6.12
C HIS A 147 -4.97 -17.87 5.22
N ARG A 148 -3.81 -17.35 4.81
CA ARG A 148 -2.93 -17.98 3.80
C ARG A 148 -2.31 -19.31 4.25
N PHE A 149 -2.20 -19.52 5.56
CA PHE A 149 -1.49 -20.68 6.15
C PHE A 149 -2.42 -21.60 6.95
N ARG A 150 -3.73 -21.60 6.65
CA ARG A 150 -4.74 -22.34 7.43
C ARG A 150 -4.77 -23.84 7.16
N ASP A 151 -4.42 -24.27 5.95
CA ASP A 151 -4.44 -25.69 5.57
C ASP A 151 -3.38 -26.47 6.37
N ASP A 152 -3.73 -27.67 6.86
CA ASP A 152 -2.83 -28.48 7.67
C ASP A 152 -1.54 -28.89 6.94
N ALA A 153 -1.50 -28.86 5.60
CA ALA A 153 -0.26 -29.13 4.87
C ALA A 153 0.82 -28.07 5.08
N TRP A 154 0.48 -26.87 5.57
CA TRP A 154 1.46 -25.89 6.03
C TRP A 154 2.19 -26.34 7.31
N LYS A 155 1.60 -27.24 8.10
CA LYS A 155 2.26 -27.84 9.29
C LYS A 155 3.20 -28.99 8.91
N MET A 156 3.19 -29.43 7.66
CA MET A 156 4.03 -30.53 7.18
C MET A 156 5.42 -30.04 6.76
N LYS A 157 6.43 -30.88 6.96
CA LYS A 157 7.82 -30.59 6.55
C LYS A 157 7.94 -30.64 5.02
N PRO A 158 8.73 -29.74 4.38
CA PRO A 158 9.48 -28.62 4.96
C PRO A 158 8.70 -27.28 5.03
N PHE A 159 7.43 -27.27 4.58
CA PHE A 159 6.60 -26.05 4.49
C PHE A 159 6.37 -25.38 5.84
N ASN A 160 6.41 -26.17 6.91
CA ASN A 160 6.31 -25.69 8.27
C ASN A 160 7.42 -24.69 8.63
N VAL A 161 8.67 -24.98 8.25
CA VAL A 161 9.80 -24.06 8.46
C VAL A 161 9.64 -22.82 7.59
N ILE A 162 9.25 -22.99 6.32
CA ILE A 162 9.14 -21.88 5.36
C ILE A 162 8.13 -20.82 5.83
N HIS A 163 6.89 -21.21 6.14
CA HIS A 163 5.87 -20.25 6.54
C HIS A 163 6.15 -19.64 7.92
N GLN A 164 6.69 -20.41 8.86
CA GLN A 164 7.10 -19.90 10.18
C GLN A 164 8.22 -18.85 10.07
N GLY A 165 9.16 -19.03 9.13
CA GLY A 165 10.17 -18.02 8.81
C GLY A 165 9.53 -16.75 8.26
N PHE A 166 8.62 -16.90 7.29
CA PHE A 166 7.91 -15.77 6.69
C PHE A 166 7.09 -14.96 7.73
N LEU A 167 6.33 -15.61 8.61
CA LEU A 167 5.57 -14.94 9.68
C LEU A 167 6.49 -14.14 10.63
N GLN A 168 7.66 -14.68 10.97
CA GLN A 168 8.63 -13.97 11.81
C GLN A 168 9.21 -12.74 11.11
N GLN A 169 9.46 -12.83 9.79
CA GLN A 169 9.90 -11.70 8.97
C GLN A 169 8.82 -10.63 8.89
N GLN A 170 7.55 -10.99 8.69
CA GLN A 170 6.44 -10.03 8.70
C GLN A 170 6.38 -9.23 10.01
N GLN A 171 6.44 -9.92 11.16
CA GLN A 171 6.44 -9.26 12.46
C GLN A 171 7.70 -8.41 12.68
N TRP A 172 8.86 -8.83 12.19
CA TRP A 172 10.09 -8.03 12.30
C TRP A 172 10.01 -6.75 11.47
N TRP A 173 9.57 -6.85 10.22
CA TRP A 173 9.37 -5.70 9.34
C TRP A 173 8.35 -4.71 9.89
N HIS A 174 7.29 -5.20 10.55
CA HIS A 174 6.37 -4.32 11.28
C HIS A 174 7.13 -3.47 12.31
N ASN A 175 8.02 -4.06 13.11
CA ASN A 175 8.81 -3.30 14.08
C ASN A 175 9.80 -2.32 13.44
N VAL A 176 10.29 -2.60 12.23
CA VAL A 176 11.22 -1.73 11.47
C VAL A 176 10.54 -0.43 11.07
N VAL A 177 9.28 -0.50 10.65
CA VAL A 177 8.54 0.67 10.15
C VAL A 177 7.70 1.36 11.21
N THR A 178 7.49 0.79 12.40
CA THR A 178 6.68 1.41 13.47
C THR A 178 7.51 2.00 14.60
N GLY A 179 7.04 3.10 15.20
CA GLY A 179 7.64 3.69 16.40
C GLY A 179 9.09 4.13 16.16
N VAL A 180 9.36 4.73 15.01
CA VAL A 180 10.66 5.32 14.68
C VAL A 180 10.66 6.77 15.16
N PRO A 181 11.57 7.17 16.07
CA PRO A 181 11.55 8.52 16.63
C PRO A 181 11.70 9.61 15.56
N GLY A 182 10.75 10.54 15.53
CA GLY A 182 10.75 11.70 14.63
C GLY A 182 10.04 11.49 13.29
N VAL A 183 9.73 10.25 12.91
CA VAL A 183 8.92 9.96 11.72
C VAL A 183 7.49 10.42 11.93
N SER A 184 6.88 11.04 10.92
CA SER A 184 5.49 11.46 11.00
C SER A 184 4.53 10.26 11.04
N ALA A 185 3.41 10.38 11.77
CA ALA A 185 2.41 9.30 11.83
C ALA A 185 1.80 8.98 10.45
N GLN A 186 1.79 9.94 9.52
CA GLN A 186 1.35 9.72 8.14
C GLN A 186 2.34 8.85 7.38
N HIS A 187 3.62 9.22 7.38
CA HIS A 187 4.66 8.43 6.71
C HIS A 187 4.80 7.03 7.32
N GLU A 188 4.61 6.89 8.64
CA GLU A 188 4.59 5.60 9.29
C GLU A 188 3.48 4.70 8.72
N ARG A 189 2.25 5.22 8.57
CA ARG A 189 1.12 4.48 7.99
C ARG A 189 1.38 4.10 6.53
N GLU A 190 1.95 5.01 5.74
CA GLU A 190 2.30 4.77 4.34
C GLU A 190 3.33 3.64 4.20
N LEU A 191 4.38 3.66 5.03
CA LEU A 191 5.39 2.61 5.06
C LEU A 191 4.84 1.30 5.59
N GLN A 192 3.98 1.32 6.62
CA GLN A 192 3.29 0.13 7.09
C GLN A 192 2.44 -0.52 6.00
N PHE A 193 1.73 0.29 5.21
CA PHE A 193 0.94 -0.20 4.08
C PHE A 193 1.85 -0.81 3.01
N LEU A 194 2.84 -0.05 2.54
CA LEU A 194 3.75 -0.50 1.49
C LEU A 194 4.51 -1.77 1.89
N THR A 195 4.97 -1.85 3.15
CA THR A 195 5.68 -3.02 3.67
C THR A 195 4.78 -4.25 3.66
N ARG A 196 3.49 -4.14 4.02
CA ARG A 196 2.53 -5.24 3.91
C ARG A 196 2.36 -5.67 2.45
N GLN A 197 2.17 -4.73 1.52
CA GLN A 197 2.04 -5.06 0.09
C GLN A 197 3.27 -5.81 -0.46
N ILE A 198 4.47 -5.38 -0.10
CA ILE A 198 5.72 -6.03 -0.51
C ILE A 198 5.80 -7.44 0.09
N LEU A 199 5.53 -7.58 1.39
CA LEU A 199 5.54 -8.87 2.08
C LEU A 199 4.50 -9.83 1.50
N ASP A 200 3.32 -9.33 1.18
CA ASP A 200 2.25 -10.11 0.57
C ASP A 200 2.65 -10.59 -0.82
N MET A 201 3.35 -9.78 -1.61
CA MET A 201 3.87 -10.17 -2.92
C MET A 201 4.92 -11.29 -2.84
N VAL A 202 5.81 -11.24 -1.83
CA VAL A 202 6.87 -12.24 -1.65
C VAL A 202 6.46 -13.41 -0.74
N SER A 203 5.18 -13.51 -0.38
CA SER A 203 4.66 -14.60 0.44
C SER A 203 4.92 -15.98 -0.19
N PRO A 204 5.30 -17.01 0.59
CA PRO A 204 5.50 -18.36 0.07
C PRO A 204 4.21 -18.98 -0.49
N SER A 205 3.04 -18.45 -0.15
CA SER A 205 1.77 -18.86 -0.76
C SER A 205 1.68 -18.55 -2.25
N ASN A 206 2.45 -17.57 -2.74
CA ASN A 206 2.36 -17.09 -4.12
C ASN A 206 3.20 -17.91 -5.10
N PHE A 207 4.13 -18.72 -4.61
CA PHE A 207 5.00 -19.51 -5.46
C PHE A 207 4.57 -20.98 -5.44
N PRO A 208 4.25 -21.58 -6.60
CA PRO A 208 3.78 -22.97 -6.66
C PRO A 208 4.70 -23.98 -5.98
N TRP A 209 6.01 -23.77 -6.02
CA TRP A 209 6.99 -24.68 -5.42
C TRP A 209 7.12 -24.58 -3.90
N THR A 210 6.67 -23.48 -3.28
CA THR A 210 6.61 -23.33 -1.81
C THR A 210 5.21 -23.48 -1.24
N ASN A 211 4.21 -23.71 -2.09
CA ASN A 211 2.81 -23.84 -1.69
C ASN A 211 2.38 -25.32 -1.64
N PRO A 212 2.20 -25.89 -0.43
CA PRO A 212 1.85 -27.30 -0.28
C PRO A 212 0.47 -27.65 -0.83
N GLU A 213 -0.47 -26.72 -0.83
CA GLU A 213 -1.83 -26.93 -1.36
C GLU A 213 -1.78 -27.07 -2.88
N VAL A 214 -1.00 -26.21 -3.55
CA VAL A 214 -0.78 -26.27 -5.00
C VAL A 214 -0.05 -27.56 -5.37
N LEU A 215 1.00 -27.94 -4.64
CA LEU A 215 1.74 -29.17 -4.90
C LEU A 215 0.86 -30.41 -4.71
N ARG A 216 0.06 -30.46 -3.64
CA ARG A 216 -0.91 -31.52 -3.39
C ARG A 216 -1.92 -31.60 -4.53
N LYS A 217 -2.54 -30.48 -4.91
CA LYS A 217 -3.50 -30.45 -6.01
C LYS A 217 -2.88 -30.85 -7.35
N THR A 218 -1.64 -30.45 -7.60
CA THR A 218 -0.87 -30.82 -8.79
C THR A 218 -0.70 -32.34 -8.85
N ARG A 219 -0.28 -32.95 -7.74
CA ARG A 219 -0.16 -34.41 -7.64
C ARG A 219 -1.51 -35.10 -7.86
N ASP A 220 -2.55 -34.64 -7.16
CA ASP A 220 -3.87 -35.29 -7.19
C ASP A 220 -4.57 -35.17 -8.55
N THR A 221 -4.23 -34.14 -9.35
CA THR A 221 -4.80 -33.91 -10.69
C THR A 221 -3.87 -34.26 -11.84
N GLY A 222 -2.67 -34.80 -11.57
CA GLY A 222 -1.66 -35.02 -12.59
C GLY A 222 -1.23 -33.75 -13.34
N GLY A 223 -1.30 -32.59 -12.69
CA GLY A 223 -0.95 -31.28 -13.25
C GLY A 223 -2.07 -30.55 -13.99
N LEU A 224 -3.28 -31.13 -14.09
CA LEU A 224 -4.41 -30.48 -14.77
C LEU A 224 -4.89 -29.19 -14.09
N ASN A 225 -4.53 -28.95 -12.82
CA ASN A 225 -4.79 -27.68 -12.14
C ASN A 225 -4.18 -26.47 -12.87
N PHE A 226 -2.97 -26.60 -13.43
CA PHE A 226 -2.34 -25.51 -14.16
C PHE A 226 -2.99 -25.25 -15.51
N VAL A 227 -3.42 -26.31 -16.21
CA VAL A 227 -4.15 -26.19 -17.48
C VAL A 227 -5.45 -25.43 -17.27
N ARG A 228 -6.22 -25.81 -16.24
CA ARG A 228 -7.46 -25.12 -15.86
C ARG A 228 -7.19 -23.67 -15.44
N GLY A 229 -6.14 -23.43 -14.65
CA GLY A 229 -5.73 -22.09 -14.27
C GLY A 229 -5.37 -21.20 -15.47
N ALA A 230 -4.66 -21.74 -16.47
CA ALA A 230 -4.33 -21.02 -17.69
C ALA A 230 -5.57 -20.72 -18.56
N GLN A 231 -6.53 -21.65 -18.63
CA GLN A 231 -7.81 -21.42 -19.29
C GLN A 231 -8.60 -20.30 -18.62
N ASN A 232 -8.71 -20.32 -17.29
CA ASN A 232 -9.36 -19.25 -16.53
C ASN A 232 -8.66 -17.90 -16.74
N TYR A 233 -7.33 -17.87 -16.69
CA TYR A 233 -6.57 -16.64 -16.94
C TYR A 233 -6.81 -16.06 -18.34
N LEU A 234 -6.86 -16.90 -19.38
CA LEU A 234 -7.16 -16.46 -20.73
C LEU A 234 -8.60 -15.94 -20.85
N GLN A 235 -9.56 -16.58 -20.17
CA GLN A 235 -10.95 -16.12 -20.10
C GLN A 235 -11.03 -14.75 -19.41
N ASP A 236 -10.34 -14.58 -18.28
CA ASP A 236 -10.31 -13.32 -17.53
C ASP A 236 -9.69 -12.19 -18.35
N LEU A 237 -8.62 -12.46 -19.11
CA LEU A 237 -8.03 -11.48 -20.03
C LEU A 237 -8.99 -11.07 -21.15
N GLN A 238 -9.70 -12.04 -21.75
CA GLN A 238 -10.70 -11.75 -22.78
C GLN A 238 -11.83 -10.90 -22.22
N ASN A 239 -12.34 -11.25 -21.04
CA ASN A 239 -13.39 -10.51 -20.36
C ASN A 239 -12.94 -9.08 -20.02
N ALA A 240 -11.72 -8.91 -19.50
CA ALA A 240 -11.15 -7.60 -19.18
C ALA A 240 -10.99 -6.71 -20.41
N MET A 241 -10.55 -7.26 -21.54
CA MET A 241 -10.44 -6.51 -22.81
C MET A 241 -11.81 -6.16 -23.40
N ALA A 242 -12.82 -7.00 -23.18
CA ALA A 242 -14.19 -6.78 -23.63
C ALA A 242 -14.99 -5.82 -22.72
N GLY A 243 -14.42 -5.39 -21.59
CA GLY A 243 -15.15 -4.61 -20.57
C GLY A 243 -16.28 -5.41 -19.89
N ALA A 244 -16.24 -6.74 -19.99
CA ALA A 244 -17.21 -7.62 -19.38
C ALA A 244 -16.94 -7.70 -17.87
N VAL A 245 -18.00 -7.58 -17.07
CA VAL A 245 -17.93 -7.84 -15.63
C VAL A 245 -17.64 -9.34 -15.44
N PRO A 246 -16.67 -9.73 -14.60
CA PRO A 246 -16.33 -11.14 -14.39
C PRO A 246 -17.56 -11.95 -13.95
N ASP A 247 -17.72 -13.15 -14.51
CA ASP A 247 -18.76 -14.09 -14.08
C ASP A 247 -18.62 -14.39 -12.57
N GLY A 248 -19.63 -14.05 -11.77
CA GLY A 248 -19.64 -14.20 -10.31
C GLY A 248 -19.54 -12.90 -9.51
N ALA A 249 -19.47 -11.73 -10.15
CA ALA A 249 -19.54 -10.43 -9.47
C ALA A 249 -20.90 -10.17 -8.77
N ASP A 250 -21.96 -10.87 -9.17
CA ASP A 250 -23.31 -10.75 -8.57
C ASP A 250 -23.48 -11.56 -7.27
N SER A 251 -22.44 -12.25 -6.81
CA SER A 251 -22.48 -13.16 -5.65
C SER A 251 -21.78 -12.65 -4.38
N PHE A 252 -21.50 -11.34 -4.27
CA PHE A 252 -20.89 -10.71 -3.10
C PHE A 252 -21.67 -9.48 -2.62
#